data_AF-A0A7S4CK07-F1
#
_entry.id   AF-A0A7S4CK07-F1
#
_cell.length_a   1.000
_cell.length_b   1.000
_cell.length_c   1.000
_cell.angle_alpha   90.00
_cell.angle_beta   90.00
_cell.angle_gamma   90.00
#
_symmetry.space_group_name_H-M   'P 1'
#
loop_
_entity.id
_entity.type
_entity.pdbx_description
1 polymer ?
#
loop_
_entity_poly.entity_id
_entity_poly.type
_entity_poly.pdbx_seq_one_letter_code
_entity_poly.pdbx_strand_id
1 'polypeptide(L)'
;AMQPGEDEDEDYVFDKWMEQARAHPDLTIDDPERECPLFMTDMPDHPANIDKNPALAAMQHLVHVDQTPQEIAEQFRDRGNEALKTATGFVGWRVAKGLYTDGLRQEGVDSGLRCILFANRAQVELNLENYGNCIKDCVQSVKIKPTVKAYFRGIKASNALRKWEMTLEMCEKAMQVPDITAKEELVIQKQKEVARQGLQKDRQEEAERKREKQMKDLPFNKMQFNVKRRGLPTGPVEGKSEQMA
;
A
#
# COMPACT_ATOMS: atom_id res chain seq x y z
N ALA A 1 5.15 -21.35 -80.80
CA ALA A 1 3.89 -21.39 -80.04
C ALA A 1 4.23 -21.92 -78.65
N MET A 2 4.09 -21.07 -77.64
CA MET A 2 4.31 -21.42 -76.23
C MET A 2 3.29 -22.49 -75.83
N GLN A 3 3.72 -23.61 -75.24
CA GLN A 3 2.82 -24.52 -74.53
C GLN A 3 2.43 -23.86 -73.19
N PRO A 4 1.15 -23.90 -72.79
CA PRO A 4 0.72 -23.35 -71.51
C PRO A 4 1.25 -24.24 -70.38
N GLY A 5 1.76 -23.61 -69.32
CA GLY A 5 2.21 -24.30 -68.11
C GLY A 5 1.02 -24.99 -67.43
N GLU A 6 1.28 -26.19 -66.93
CA GLU A 6 0.36 -26.90 -66.04
C GLU A 6 0.30 -26.11 -64.73
N ASP A 7 -0.81 -25.41 -64.52
CA ASP A 7 -1.16 -24.84 -63.22
C ASP A 7 -1.37 -26.03 -62.27
N GLU A 8 -0.39 -26.34 -61.44
CA GLU A 8 -0.58 -27.28 -60.32
C GLU A 8 -1.61 -26.65 -59.38
N ASP A 9 -2.82 -27.23 -59.34
CA ASP A 9 -3.90 -26.80 -58.47
C ASP A 9 -3.39 -26.62 -57.03
N GLU A 10 -3.45 -25.39 -56.49
CA GLU A 10 -2.98 -25.05 -55.15
C GLU A 10 -3.61 -25.96 -54.07
N ASP A 11 -4.83 -26.42 -54.34
CA ASP A 11 -5.58 -27.38 -53.52
C ASP A 11 -4.89 -28.75 -53.45
N TYR A 12 -4.25 -29.22 -54.53
CA TYR A 12 -3.50 -30.48 -54.56
C TYR A 12 -2.22 -30.41 -53.72
N VAL A 13 -1.54 -29.26 -53.75
CA VAL A 13 -0.35 -29.02 -52.93
C VAL A 13 -0.73 -28.98 -51.45
N PHE A 14 -1.84 -28.34 -51.12
CA PHE A 14 -2.38 -28.28 -49.77
C PHE A 14 -2.79 -29.67 -49.25
N ASP A 15 -3.52 -30.46 -50.05
CA ASP A 15 -3.93 -31.81 -49.67
C ASP A 15 -2.74 -32.73 -49.42
N LYS A 16 -1.70 -32.65 -50.27
CA LYS A 16 -0.48 -33.43 -50.10
C LYS A 16 0.32 -33.03 -48.86
N TRP A 17 0.31 -31.74 -48.51
CA TRP A 17 0.93 -31.24 -47.29
C TRP A 17 0.17 -31.74 -46.04
N MET A 18 -1.17 -31.75 -46.09
CA MET A 18 -2.03 -32.26 -45.02
C MET A 18 -1.94 -33.78 -44.85
N GLU A 19 -1.76 -34.55 -45.94
CA GLU A 19 -1.49 -35.99 -45.86
C GLU A 19 -0.15 -36.30 -45.19
N GLN A 20 0.91 -35.54 -45.50
CA GLN A 20 2.21 -35.68 -44.84
C GLN A 20 2.14 -35.29 -43.36
N ALA A 21 1.36 -34.27 -43.00
CA ALA A 21 1.13 -33.89 -41.60
C ALA A 21 0.40 -35.00 -40.82
N ARG A 22 -0.62 -35.65 -41.42
CA ARG A 22 -1.33 -36.79 -40.82
C ARG A 22 -0.44 -38.02 -40.59
N ALA A 23 0.66 -38.16 -41.32
CA ALA A 23 1.63 -39.26 -41.16
C ALA A 23 2.55 -39.08 -39.93
N HIS A 24 2.55 -37.90 -39.30
CA HIS A 24 3.33 -37.59 -38.10
C HIS A 24 2.42 -37.02 -36.99
N PRO A 25 1.64 -37.87 -36.28
CA PRO A 25 0.69 -37.42 -35.27
C PRO A 25 1.34 -36.75 -34.04
N ASP A 26 2.64 -36.95 -33.81
CA ASP A 26 3.39 -36.28 -32.75
C ASP A 26 3.72 -34.80 -33.08
N LEU A 27 3.48 -34.38 -34.33
CA LEU A 27 3.71 -33.01 -34.83
C LEU A 27 2.40 -32.29 -35.19
N THR A 28 1.25 -32.95 -35.09
CA THR A 28 -0.05 -32.31 -35.27
C THR A 28 -0.45 -31.61 -33.98
N ILE A 29 -0.40 -30.28 -34.00
CA ILE A 29 -1.05 -29.46 -33.00
C ILE A 29 -2.56 -29.62 -33.26
N ASP A 30 -3.30 -30.23 -32.33
CA ASP A 30 -4.73 -30.56 -32.51
C ASP A 30 -5.58 -29.30 -32.78
N ASP A 31 -5.12 -28.13 -32.33
CA ASP A 31 -5.73 -26.82 -32.60
C ASP A 31 -4.66 -25.69 -32.53
N PRO A 32 -3.91 -25.41 -33.63
CA PRO A 32 -2.83 -24.42 -33.63
C PRO A 32 -3.32 -23.01 -33.33
N GLU A 33 -4.62 -22.73 -33.55
CA GLU A 33 -5.25 -21.46 -33.22
C GLU A 33 -5.44 -21.27 -31.71
N ARG A 34 -5.55 -22.35 -30.91
CA ARG A 34 -5.76 -22.26 -29.47
C ARG A 34 -4.50 -22.41 -28.63
N GLU A 35 -3.49 -23.11 -29.15
CA GLU A 35 -2.25 -23.39 -28.41
C GLU A 35 -1.09 -22.48 -28.79
N CYS A 36 -1.09 -21.88 -29.99
CA CYS A 36 -0.06 -20.90 -30.36
C CYS A 36 -0.46 -19.51 -29.84
N PRO A 37 0.33 -18.85 -28.98
CA PRO A 37 -0.05 -17.53 -28.45
C PRO A 37 -0.14 -16.44 -29.53
N LEU A 38 0.41 -16.67 -30.73
CA LEU A 38 0.28 -15.75 -31.87
C LEU A 38 -1.12 -15.80 -32.52
N PHE A 39 -1.83 -16.93 -32.41
CA PHE A 39 -3.15 -17.15 -33.00
C PHE A 39 -4.25 -17.32 -31.95
N MET A 40 -3.88 -17.33 -30.66
CA MET A 40 -4.78 -17.46 -29.53
C MET A 40 -5.80 -16.31 -29.50
N THR A 41 -7.07 -16.66 -29.64
CA THR A 41 -8.18 -15.70 -29.69
C THR A 41 -8.61 -15.21 -28.31
N ASP A 42 -8.44 -16.05 -27.28
CA ASP A 42 -8.79 -15.76 -25.88
C ASP A 42 -7.65 -16.18 -24.94
N MET A 43 -7.32 -15.34 -23.96
CA MET A 43 -6.34 -15.70 -22.92
C MET A 43 -6.91 -16.72 -21.92
N PRO A 44 -6.11 -17.66 -21.38
CA PRO A 44 -6.60 -18.60 -20.37
C PRO A 44 -7.11 -17.87 -19.12
N ASP A 45 -8.33 -18.20 -18.67
CA ASP A 45 -9.00 -17.52 -17.55
C ASP A 45 -8.27 -17.63 -16.19
N HIS A 46 -7.34 -18.57 -16.05
CA HIS A 46 -6.65 -18.85 -14.80
C HIS A 46 -5.12 -18.94 -15.00
N PRO A 47 -4.30 -18.29 -14.14
CA PRO A 47 -2.84 -18.26 -14.28
C PRO A 47 -2.20 -19.66 -14.30
N ALA A 48 -2.74 -20.61 -13.55
CA ALA A 48 -2.28 -22.01 -13.58
C ALA A 48 -2.48 -22.74 -14.93
N ASN A 49 -3.29 -22.18 -15.85
CA ASN A 49 -3.43 -22.70 -17.21
C ASN A 49 -2.48 -22.00 -18.20
N ILE A 50 -1.89 -20.87 -17.82
CA ILE A 50 -0.84 -20.19 -18.59
C ILE A 50 0.43 -21.04 -18.56
N ASP A 51 0.79 -21.58 -17.39
CA ASP A 51 1.96 -22.45 -17.19
C ASP A 51 1.86 -23.81 -17.92
N LYS A 52 0.64 -24.20 -18.33
CA LYS A 52 0.40 -25.45 -19.06
C LYS A 52 0.74 -25.34 -20.54
N ASN A 53 0.77 -24.14 -21.09
CA ASN A 53 1.15 -23.90 -22.47
C ASN A 53 2.64 -23.51 -22.53
N PRO A 54 3.53 -24.37 -23.04
CA PRO A 54 4.97 -24.11 -23.07
C PRO A 54 5.32 -22.86 -23.87
N ALA A 55 4.58 -22.54 -24.94
CA ALA A 55 4.81 -21.37 -25.76
C ALA A 55 4.38 -20.08 -25.05
N LEU A 56 3.26 -20.09 -24.32
CA LEU A 56 2.79 -18.95 -23.53
C LEU A 56 3.70 -18.71 -22.32
N ALA A 57 4.11 -19.78 -21.63
CA ALA A 57 5.09 -19.74 -20.57
C ALA A 57 6.45 -19.22 -21.10
N ALA A 58 6.90 -19.68 -22.27
CA ALA A 58 8.11 -19.19 -22.91
C ALA A 58 8.00 -17.70 -23.29
N MET A 59 6.86 -17.23 -23.82
CA MET A 59 6.65 -15.80 -24.08
C MET A 59 6.63 -14.96 -22.80
N GLN A 60 5.97 -15.45 -21.75
CA GLN A 60 5.97 -14.78 -20.45
C GLN A 60 7.39 -14.72 -19.87
N HIS A 61 8.17 -15.79 -20.03
CA HIS A 61 9.59 -15.77 -19.73
C HIS A 61 10.32 -14.74 -20.59
N LEU A 62 10.15 -14.72 -21.92
CA LEU A 62 10.79 -13.75 -22.81
C LEU A 62 10.48 -12.28 -22.45
N VAL A 63 9.28 -11.97 -21.98
CA VAL A 63 8.92 -10.63 -21.47
C VAL A 63 9.75 -10.24 -20.23
N HIS A 64 10.20 -11.22 -19.44
CA HIS A 64 10.93 -11.03 -18.19
C HIS A 64 12.44 -11.37 -18.25
N VAL A 65 12.92 -12.00 -19.32
CA VAL A 65 14.28 -12.58 -19.41
C VAL A 65 15.39 -11.54 -19.40
N ASP A 66 15.12 -10.28 -19.79
CA ASP A 66 16.15 -9.24 -19.89
C ASP A 66 15.88 -7.98 -19.05
N GLN A 67 14.83 -7.95 -18.22
CA GLN A 67 14.50 -6.73 -17.45
C GLN A 67 15.26 -6.70 -16.14
N THR A 68 15.99 -5.61 -15.93
CA THR A 68 16.63 -5.33 -14.64
C THR A 68 15.55 -5.12 -13.56
N PRO A 69 15.83 -5.45 -12.28
CA PRO A 69 14.90 -5.14 -11.19
C PRO A 69 14.50 -3.66 -11.11
N GLN A 70 15.39 -2.79 -11.59
CA GLN A 70 15.13 -1.36 -11.74
C GLN A 70 14.02 -1.08 -12.76
N GLU A 71 14.12 -1.63 -13.98
CA GLU A 71 13.10 -1.44 -15.03
C GLU A 71 11.75 -2.03 -14.62
N ILE A 72 11.75 -3.19 -13.94
CA ILE A 72 10.54 -3.79 -13.38
C ILE A 72 9.88 -2.84 -12.37
N ALA A 73 10.66 -2.26 -11.46
CA ALA A 73 10.14 -1.29 -10.49
C ALA A 73 9.61 -0.01 -11.16
N GLU A 74 10.21 0.43 -12.27
CA GLU A 74 9.72 1.58 -13.05
C GLU A 74 8.38 1.28 -13.72
N GLN A 75 8.22 0.08 -14.29
CA GLN A 75 6.93 -0.34 -14.85
C GLN A 75 5.84 -0.38 -13.76
N PHE A 76 6.15 -0.90 -12.58
CA PHE A 76 5.21 -0.88 -11.45
C PHE A 76 4.86 0.54 -11.00
N ARG A 77 5.83 1.46 -10.99
CA ARG A 77 5.58 2.89 -10.74
C ARG A 77 4.60 3.45 -11.76
N ASP A 78 4.81 3.18 -13.04
CA ASP A 78 4.03 3.79 -14.13
C ASP A 78 2.62 3.22 -14.21
N ARG A 79 2.47 1.89 -14.10
CA ARG A 79 1.17 1.23 -13.96
C ARG A 79 0.43 1.70 -12.71
N GLY A 80 1.13 1.87 -11.59
CA GLY A 80 0.55 2.38 -10.36
C GLY A 80 0.07 3.83 -10.49
N ASN A 81 0.82 4.67 -11.23
CA ASN A 81 0.45 6.06 -11.50
C ASN A 81 -0.80 6.13 -12.39
N GLU A 82 -0.89 5.29 -13.41
CA GLU A 82 -2.06 5.18 -14.26
C GLU A 82 -3.27 4.70 -13.47
N ALA A 83 -3.13 3.62 -12.71
CA ALA A 83 -4.18 3.11 -11.82
C ALA A 83 -4.64 4.16 -10.82
N LEU A 84 -3.75 5.01 -10.28
CA LEU A 84 -4.13 6.09 -9.37
C LEU A 84 -4.91 7.20 -10.07
N LYS A 85 -4.64 7.48 -11.36
CA LYS A 85 -5.37 8.48 -12.16
C LYS A 85 -6.76 7.98 -12.54
N THR A 86 -6.89 6.71 -12.89
CA THR A 86 -8.15 6.08 -13.32
C THR A 86 -8.92 5.47 -12.15
N ALA A 87 -8.37 5.49 -10.93
CA ALA A 87 -8.96 4.86 -9.75
C ALA A 87 -10.36 5.41 -9.46
N THR A 88 -11.36 4.54 -9.63
CA THR A 88 -12.73 4.77 -9.20
C THR A 88 -12.94 4.15 -7.81
N GLY A 89 -12.83 5.00 -6.78
CA GLY A 89 -13.08 4.62 -5.39
C GLY A 89 -12.09 3.61 -4.82
N PHE A 90 -12.57 2.86 -3.83
CA PHE A 90 -11.74 2.02 -2.96
C PHE A 90 -11.00 0.89 -3.68
N VAL A 91 -11.63 0.26 -4.66
CA VAL A 91 -11.05 -0.87 -5.42
C VAL A 91 -9.86 -0.38 -6.24
N GLY A 92 -10.00 0.72 -6.97
CA GLY A 92 -8.92 1.30 -7.77
C GLY A 92 -7.71 1.70 -6.92
N TRP A 93 -7.95 2.29 -5.73
CA TRP A 93 -6.87 2.62 -4.81
C TRP A 93 -6.15 1.37 -4.26
N ARG A 94 -6.87 0.27 -3.98
CA ARG A 94 -6.22 -0.99 -3.56
C ARG A 94 -5.33 -1.58 -4.63
N VAL A 95 -5.74 -1.52 -5.90
CA VAL A 95 -4.91 -1.97 -7.03
C VAL A 95 -3.64 -1.13 -7.13
N ALA A 96 -3.77 0.20 -7.10
CA ALA A 96 -2.60 1.10 -7.13
C ALA A 96 -1.65 0.83 -5.96
N LYS A 97 -2.17 0.57 -4.76
CA LYS A 97 -1.37 0.17 -3.58
C LYS A 97 -0.59 -1.12 -3.82
N GLY A 98 -1.23 -2.13 -4.43
CA GLY A 98 -0.59 -3.40 -4.79
C GLY A 98 0.61 -3.15 -5.69
N LEU A 99 0.39 -2.43 -6.80
CA LEU A 99 1.42 -2.10 -7.79
C LEU A 99 2.64 -1.39 -7.17
N TYR A 100 2.43 -0.36 -6.34
CA TYR A 100 3.56 0.30 -5.67
C TYR A 100 4.26 -0.61 -4.66
N THR A 101 3.52 -1.52 -4.01
CA THR A 101 4.11 -2.47 -3.08
C THR A 101 4.98 -3.49 -3.81
N ASP A 102 4.54 -3.97 -4.96
CA ASP A 102 5.30 -4.92 -5.79
C ASP A 102 6.56 -4.27 -6.38
N GLY A 103 6.50 -2.99 -6.75
CA GLY A 103 7.69 -2.20 -7.09
C GLY A 103 8.69 -2.07 -5.93
N LEU A 104 8.20 -1.90 -4.69
CA LEU A 104 9.05 -1.79 -3.49
C LEU A 104 9.69 -3.13 -3.06
N ARG A 105 9.11 -4.26 -3.48
CA ARG A 105 9.65 -5.61 -3.24
C ARG A 105 10.85 -5.93 -4.11
N GLN A 106 11.02 -5.24 -5.24
CA GLN A 106 12.17 -5.45 -6.11
C GLN A 106 13.46 -5.06 -5.37
N GLU A 107 14.43 -5.96 -5.41
CA GLU A 107 15.76 -5.75 -4.83
C GLU A 107 16.69 -5.07 -5.83
N GLY A 108 17.66 -4.29 -5.37
CA GLY A 108 18.60 -3.57 -6.27
C GLY A 108 18.03 -2.29 -6.90
N VAL A 109 16.86 -1.84 -6.48
CA VAL A 109 16.25 -0.58 -6.96
C VAL A 109 16.94 0.65 -6.36
N ASP A 110 17.20 1.64 -7.20
CA ASP A 110 17.77 2.93 -6.78
C ASP A 110 16.96 3.60 -5.67
N SER A 111 17.67 4.29 -4.77
CA SER A 111 17.06 5.03 -3.66
C SER A 111 16.08 6.09 -4.15
N GLY A 112 16.38 6.78 -5.26
CA GLY A 112 15.50 7.77 -5.86
C GLY A 112 14.16 7.18 -6.30
N LEU A 113 14.16 6.02 -6.96
CA LEU A 113 12.93 5.34 -7.36
C LEU A 113 12.16 4.82 -6.14
N ARG A 114 12.85 4.23 -5.15
CA ARG A 114 12.22 3.81 -3.89
C ARG A 114 11.56 4.98 -3.17
N CYS A 115 12.19 6.15 -3.16
CA CYS A 115 11.62 7.37 -2.59
C CYS A 115 10.30 7.76 -3.26
N ILE A 116 10.23 7.68 -4.59
CA ILE A 116 9.02 7.99 -5.37
C ILE A 116 7.92 6.96 -5.08
N LEU A 117 8.27 5.67 -5.07
CA LEU A 117 7.32 4.58 -4.77
C LEU A 117 6.72 4.73 -3.36
N PHE A 118 7.54 5.02 -2.33
CA PHE A 118 7.04 5.31 -0.99
C PHE A 118 6.12 6.54 -0.97
N ALA A 119 6.51 7.62 -1.65
CA ALA A 119 5.68 8.83 -1.71
C ALA A 119 4.32 8.54 -2.36
N ASN A 120 4.31 7.80 -3.48
CA ASN A 120 3.09 7.48 -4.21
C ASN A 120 2.21 6.49 -3.44
N ARG A 121 2.79 5.46 -2.81
CA ARG A 121 2.06 4.56 -1.92
C ARG A 121 1.44 5.31 -0.73
N ALA A 122 2.15 6.29 -0.15
CA ALA A 122 1.60 7.14 0.90
C ALA A 122 0.37 7.94 0.43
N GLN A 123 0.34 8.42 -0.82
CA GLN A 123 -0.85 9.08 -1.38
C GLN A 123 -2.04 8.12 -1.45
N VAL A 124 -1.81 6.88 -1.87
CA VAL A 124 -2.86 5.87 -1.95
C VAL A 124 -3.36 5.49 -0.56
N GLU A 125 -2.46 5.28 0.41
CA GLU A 125 -2.83 4.99 1.80
C GLU A 125 -3.60 6.15 2.44
N LEU A 126 -3.29 7.39 2.06
CA LEU A 126 -4.04 8.57 2.49
C LEU A 126 -5.47 8.58 1.90
N ASN A 127 -5.64 8.20 0.63
CA ASN A 127 -6.97 8.08 0.00
C ASN A 127 -7.79 6.93 0.61
N LEU A 128 -7.12 5.86 1.04
CA LEU A 128 -7.72 4.72 1.75
C LEU A 128 -7.97 4.98 3.24
N GLU A 129 -7.65 6.17 3.75
CA GLU A 129 -7.72 6.54 5.18
C GLU A 129 -6.87 5.64 6.11
N ASN A 130 -5.88 4.94 5.56
CA ASN A 130 -4.91 4.15 6.31
C ASN A 130 -3.77 5.03 6.82
N TYR A 131 -4.10 6.00 7.69
CA TYR A 131 -3.18 7.05 8.12
C TYR A 131 -1.89 6.52 8.75
N GLY A 132 -1.95 5.40 9.49
CA GLY A 132 -0.76 4.80 10.12
C GLY A 132 0.28 4.31 9.11
N ASN A 133 -0.16 3.69 8.00
CA ASN A 133 0.75 3.24 6.94
C ASN A 133 1.22 4.41 6.09
N CYS A 134 0.35 5.39 5.81
CA CYS A 134 0.72 6.62 5.13
C CYS A 134 1.90 7.32 5.85
N ILE A 135 1.84 7.45 7.18
CA ILE A 135 2.92 8.04 7.98
C ILE A 135 4.23 7.24 7.83
N LYS A 136 4.17 5.90 7.91
CA LYS A 136 5.36 5.05 7.75
C LYS A 136 6.03 5.29 6.39
N ASP A 137 5.23 5.33 5.33
CA ASP A 137 5.73 5.55 3.97
C ASP A 137 6.30 6.95 3.78
N CYS A 138 5.65 7.98 4.35
CA CYS A 138 6.16 9.35 4.33
C CYS A 138 7.52 9.44 5.04
N VAL A 139 7.66 8.79 6.21
CA VAL A 139 8.93 8.76 6.95
C VAL A 139 10.04 8.09 6.14
N GLN A 140 9.76 6.97 5.45
CA GLN A 140 10.75 6.32 4.61
C GLN A 140 11.13 7.16 3.39
N SER A 141 10.15 7.80 2.74
CA SER A 141 10.39 8.70 1.61
C SER A 141 11.27 9.90 2.02
N VAL A 142 10.92 10.57 3.11
CA VAL A 142 11.65 11.75 3.64
C VAL A 142 13.09 11.40 4.04
N LYS A 143 13.34 10.20 4.56
CA LYS A 143 14.70 9.73 4.89
C LYS A 143 15.61 9.67 3.67
N ILE A 144 15.06 9.33 2.50
CA ILE A 144 15.82 9.25 1.26
C ILE A 144 15.94 10.63 0.63
N LYS A 145 14.80 11.28 0.36
CA LYS A 145 14.75 12.64 -0.18
C LYS A 145 13.64 13.43 0.52
N PRO A 146 13.97 14.49 1.28
CA PRO A 146 12.97 15.35 1.88
C PRO A 146 12.22 16.10 0.77
N THR A 147 10.92 15.84 0.64
CA THR A 147 10.05 16.51 -0.33
C THR A 147 8.83 17.08 0.37
N VAL A 148 8.38 18.26 -0.07
CA VAL A 148 7.19 18.93 0.48
C VAL A 148 5.96 18.03 0.36
N LYS A 149 5.80 17.31 -0.76
CA LYS A 149 4.70 16.37 -0.99
C LYS A 149 4.66 15.23 0.03
N ALA A 150 5.80 14.63 0.36
CA ALA A 150 5.87 13.56 1.36
C ALA A 150 5.52 14.09 2.76
N TYR A 151 6.05 15.25 3.15
CA TYR A 151 5.67 15.89 4.41
C TYR A 151 4.19 16.24 4.47
N PHE A 152 3.64 16.84 3.41
CA PHE A 152 2.24 17.24 3.37
C PHE A 152 1.28 16.06 3.57
N ARG A 153 1.57 14.92 2.93
CA ARG A 153 0.81 13.67 3.11
C ARG A 153 0.91 13.16 4.55
N GLY A 154 2.12 13.18 5.14
CA GLY A 154 2.37 12.78 6.52
C GLY A 154 1.68 13.68 7.55
N ILE A 155 1.68 15.00 7.32
CA ILE A 155 0.99 16.01 8.15
C ILE A 155 -0.51 15.75 8.15
N LYS A 156 -1.11 15.55 6.97
CA LYS A 156 -2.55 15.27 6.85
C LYS A 156 -2.93 13.97 7.57
N ALA A 157 -2.12 12.91 7.43
CA ALA A 157 -2.35 11.65 8.11
C ALA A 157 -2.15 11.74 9.64
N SER A 158 -1.14 12.48 10.10
CA SER A 158 -0.87 12.65 11.54
C SER A 158 -1.95 13.49 12.23
N ASN A 159 -2.46 14.52 11.55
CA ASN A 159 -3.61 15.30 12.01
C ASN A 159 -4.88 14.46 12.12
N ALA A 160 -5.15 13.59 11.15
CA ALA A 160 -6.31 12.68 11.22
C ALA A 160 -6.22 11.71 12.41
N LEU A 161 -5.01 11.32 12.82
CA LEU A 161 -4.77 10.47 14.00
C LEU A 161 -4.62 11.23 15.33
N ARG A 162 -4.83 12.56 15.35
CA ARG A 162 -4.60 13.42 16.53
C ARG A 162 -3.19 13.27 17.13
N LYS A 163 -2.18 12.95 16.29
CA LYS A 163 -0.77 12.88 16.70
C LYS A 163 -0.13 14.26 16.63
N TRP A 164 -0.61 15.17 17.46
CA TRP A 164 -0.35 16.61 17.32
C TRP A 164 1.13 16.97 17.35
N GLU A 165 1.89 16.42 18.30
CA GLU A 165 3.33 16.69 18.45
C GLU A 165 4.10 16.28 17.19
N MET A 166 3.78 15.11 16.65
CA MET A 166 4.38 14.60 15.42
C MET A 166 4.02 15.47 14.21
N THR A 167 2.76 15.94 14.13
CA THR A 167 2.36 16.87 13.07
C THR A 167 3.17 18.17 13.17
N LEU A 168 3.32 18.75 14.36
CA LEU A 168 4.05 20.00 14.55
C LEU A 168 5.52 19.88 14.11
N GLU A 169 6.18 18.78 14.48
CA GLU A 169 7.54 18.48 14.04
C GLU A 169 7.63 18.33 12.51
N MET A 170 6.70 17.60 11.89
CA MET A 170 6.65 17.45 10.44
C MET A 170 6.40 18.79 9.73
N CYS A 171 5.53 19.64 10.25
CA CYS A 171 5.28 20.97 9.70
C CYS A 171 6.54 21.84 9.72
N GLU A 172 7.31 21.79 10.81
CA GLU A 172 8.55 22.56 10.95
C GLU A 172 9.62 22.09 9.96
N LYS A 173 9.80 20.78 9.83
CA LYS A 173 10.72 20.21 8.85
C LYS A 173 10.28 20.48 7.41
N ALA A 174 8.98 20.48 7.14
CA ALA A 174 8.43 20.77 5.81
C ALA A 174 8.75 22.20 5.35
N MET A 175 8.73 23.18 6.26
CA MET A 175 9.06 24.58 5.97
C MET A 175 10.56 24.80 5.69
N GLN A 176 11.42 23.85 6.05
CA GLN A 176 12.87 23.92 5.81
C GLN A 176 13.28 23.32 4.45
N VAL A 177 12.33 22.79 3.67
CA VAL A 177 12.62 22.21 2.36
C VAL A 177 12.88 23.34 1.34
N PRO A 178 13.99 23.30 0.58
CA PRO A 178 14.41 24.41 -0.27
C PRO A 178 13.43 24.74 -1.42
N ASP A 179 12.71 23.74 -1.91
CA ASP A 179 11.79 23.88 -3.06
C ASP A 179 10.34 24.22 -2.65
N ILE A 180 10.12 24.74 -1.44
CA ILE A 180 8.77 25.05 -0.96
C ILE A 180 8.19 26.28 -1.63
N THR A 181 6.95 26.16 -2.14
CA THR A 181 6.22 27.31 -2.67
C THR A 181 5.45 28.05 -1.57
N ALA A 182 5.24 29.36 -1.72
CA ALA A 182 4.47 30.16 -0.76
C ALA A 182 3.03 29.61 -0.52
N LYS A 183 2.43 28.98 -1.53
CA LYS A 183 1.12 28.33 -1.41
C LYS A 183 1.19 27.09 -0.51
N GLU A 184 2.20 26.24 -0.70
CA GLU A 184 2.41 25.04 0.14
C GLU A 184 2.72 25.43 1.58
N GLU A 185 3.56 26.45 1.78
CA GLU A 185 3.88 26.98 3.10
C GLU A 185 2.62 27.45 3.84
N LEU A 186 1.76 28.23 3.18
CA LEU A 186 0.50 28.69 3.77
C LEU A 186 -0.40 27.51 4.20
N VAL A 187 -0.46 26.46 3.39
CA VAL A 187 -1.25 25.26 3.73
C VAL A 187 -0.65 24.54 4.93
N ILE A 188 0.68 24.40 4.99
CA ILE A 188 1.37 23.78 6.13
C ILE A 188 1.18 24.61 7.41
N GLN A 189 1.23 25.95 7.32
CA GLN A 189 0.95 26.84 8.45
C GLN A 189 -0.48 26.64 8.99
N LYS A 190 -1.48 26.53 8.11
CA LYS A 190 -2.86 26.21 8.53
C LYS A 190 -2.95 24.86 9.25
N GLN A 191 -2.29 23.82 8.72
CA GLN A 191 -2.26 22.50 9.37
C GLN A 191 -1.51 22.53 10.72
N LYS A 192 -0.46 23.35 10.84
CA LYS A 192 0.27 23.57 12.10
C LYS A 192 -0.64 24.22 13.15
N GLU A 193 -1.45 25.20 12.76
CA GLU A 193 -2.38 25.85 13.67
C GLU A 193 -3.50 24.91 14.14
N VAL A 194 -4.06 24.11 13.23
CA VAL A 194 -5.03 23.05 13.58
C VAL A 194 -4.44 22.08 14.61
N ALA A 195 -3.18 21.66 14.42
CA ALA A 195 -2.50 20.78 15.36
C ALA A 195 -2.25 21.43 16.73
N ARG A 196 -1.90 22.72 16.78
CA ARG A 196 -1.75 23.47 18.04
C ARG A 196 -3.05 23.55 18.82
N GLN A 197 -4.15 23.88 18.13
CA GLN A 197 -5.48 23.96 18.74
C GLN A 197 -5.96 22.59 19.22
N GLY A 198 -5.74 21.53 18.44
CA GLY A 198 -6.02 20.15 18.83
C GLY A 198 -5.25 19.76 20.09
N LEU A 199 -3.94 20.02 20.12
CA LEU A 199 -3.11 19.73 21.29
C LEU A 199 -3.57 20.48 22.55
N GLN A 200 -3.94 21.74 22.42
CA GLN A 200 -4.44 22.53 23.55
C GLN A 200 -5.76 21.98 24.09
N LYS A 201 -6.68 21.60 23.20
CA LYS A 201 -7.97 20.99 23.59
C LYS A 201 -7.76 19.65 24.30
N ASP A 202 -6.94 18.77 23.75
CA ASP A 202 -6.67 17.45 24.35
C ASP A 202 -6.05 17.58 25.74
N ARG A 203 -5.14 18.56 25.94
CA ARG A 203 -4.56 18.85 27.26
C ARG A 203 -5.59 19.40 28.25
N GLN A 204 -6.52 20.24 27.78
CA GLN A 204 -7.60 20.78 28.62
C GLN A 204 -8.55 19.65 29.05
N GLU A 205 -9.00 18.83 28.11
CA GLU A 205 -9.84 17.65 28.38
C GLU A 205 -9.16 16.67 29.36
N GLU A 206 -7.85 16.42 29.19
CA GLU A 206 -7.11 15.56 30.11
C GLU A 206 -6.99 16.17 31.51
N ALA A 207 -6.74 17.48 31.60
CA ALA A 207 -6.67 18.20 32.87
C ALA A 207 -8.02 18.21 33.60
N GLU A 208 -9.12 18.40 32.87
CA GLU A 208 -10.49 18.33 33.39
C GLU A 208 -10.83 16.93 33.88
N ARG A 209 -10.54 15.89 33.08
CA ARG A 209 -10.72 14.49 33.51
C ARG A 209 -9.93 14.16 34.77
N LYS A 210 -8.70 14.68 34.90
CA LYS A 210 -7.88 14.54 36.12
C LYS A 210 -8.51 15.26 37.31
N ARG A 211 -9.00 16.49 37.13
CA ARG A 211 -9.70 17.26 38.19
C ARG A 211 -10.99 16.59 38.64
N GLU A 212 -11.80 16.11 37.70
CA GLU A 212 -13.04 15.37 38.01
C GLU A 212 -12.74 14.08 38.78
N LYS A 213 -11.72 13.32 38.36
CA LYS A 213 -11.30 12.11 39.07
C LYS A 213 -10.84 12.45 40.49
N GLN A 214 -10.00 13.48 40.66
CA GLN A 214 -9.57 13.94 41.98
C GLN A 214 -10.75 14.38 42.85
N MET A 215 -11.75 15.05 42.27
CA MET A 215 -12.95 15.48 42.98
C MET A 215 -13.81 14.28 43.42
N LYS A 216 -13.97 13.27 42.56
CA LYS A 216 -14.68 12.02 42.87
C LYS A 216 -13.97 11.20 43.93
N ASP A 217 -12.64 11.18 43.92
CA ASP A 217 -11.83 10.47 44.91
C ASP A 217 -11.72 11.23 46.25
N LEU A 218 -12.02 12.54 46.26
CA LEU A 218 -11.86 13.41 47.43
C LEU A 218 -12.64 12.93 48.68
N PRO A 219 -13.92 12.52 48.61
CA PRO A 219 -14.66 12.02 49.76
C PRO A 219 -14.06 10.72 50.31
N PHE A 220 -13.65 9.79 49.42
CA PHE A 220 -13.01 8.54 49.80
C PHE A 220 -11.66 8.79 50.49
N ASN A 221 -10.84 9.68 49.92
CA ASN A 221 -9.55 10.07 50.49
C ASN A 221 -9.72 10.77 51.85
N LYS A 222 -10.70 11.67 51.98
CA LYS A 222 -11.04 12.31 53.27
C LYS A 222 -11.51 11.29 54.31
N MET A 223 -12.35 10.34 53.92
CA MET A 223 -12.78 9.26 54.79
C MET A 223 -11.59 8.41 55.26
N GLN A 224 -10.74 7.93 54.35
CA GLN A 224 -9.54 7.17 54.72
C GLN A 224 -8.61 7.93 55.66
N PHE A 225 -8.41 9.23 55.42
CA PHE A 225 -7.62 10.08 56.30
C PHE A 225 -8.22 10.16 57.71
N ASN A 226 -9.54 10.35 57.82
CA ASN A 226 -10.23 10.41 59.10
C ASN A 226 -10.21 9.07 59.84
N VAL A 227 -10.35 7.95 59.14
CA VAL A 227 -10.26 6.60 59.72
C VAL A 227 -8.87 6.34 60.29
N LYS A 228 -7.80 6.68 59.54
CA LYS A 228 -6.41 6.59 60.02
C LYS A 228 -6.16 7.46 61.25
N ARG A 229 -6.64 8.71 61.26
CA ARG A 229 -6.51 9.61 62.42
C ARG A 229 -7.19 9.08 63.69
N ARG A 230 -8.26 8.30 63.55
CA ARG A 230 -9.01 7.73 64.67
C ARG A 230 -8.45 6.39 65.16
N GLY A 231 -7.39 5.87 64.55
CA GLY A 231 -6.78 4.59 64.94
C GLY A 231 -7.69 3.37 64.69
N LEU A 232 -8.68 3.50 63.80
CA LEU A 232 -9.58 2.40 63.46
C LEU A 232 -8.84 1.36 62.60
N PRO A 233 -8.97 0.05 62.89
CA PRO A 233 -8.30 -0.99 62.13
C PRO A 233 -8.82 -1.01 60.69
N THR A 234 -7.94 -0.70 59.74
CA THR A 234 -8.19 -0.80 58.30
C THR A 234 -7.50 -2.05 57.76
N GLY A 235 -8.14 -3.20 57.92
CA GLY A 235 -7.69 -4.48 57.37
C GLY A 235 -8.88 -5.42 57.18
N PRO A 236 -8.75 -6.47 56.35
CA PRO A 236 -9.76 -7.51 56.26
C PRO A 236 -10.02 -8.07 57.66
N VAL A 237 -11.28 -8.10 58.09
CA VAL A 237 -11.65 -8.70 59.38
C VAL A 237 -11.44 -10.21 59.22
N GLU A 238 -10.35 -10.74 59.75
CA GLU A 238 -10.19 -12.18 59.93
C GLU A 238 -11.25 -12.63 60.91
N GLY A 239 -12.35 -13.15 60.38
CA GLY A 239 -13.42 -13.73 61.19
C GLY A 239 -12.84 -14.88 62.00
N LYS A 240 -12.68 -14.68 63.31
CA LYS A 240 -12.50 -15.79 64.24
C LYS A 240 -13.81 -16.59 64.20
N SER A 241 -13.85 -17.66 63.43
CA SER A 241 -14.83 -18.72 63.62
C SER A 241 -14.59 -19.30 65.00
N GLU A 242 -15.35 -18.80 65.98
CA GLU A 242 -15.43 -19.37 67.31
C GLU A 242 -15.72 -20.86 67.18
N GLN A 243 -14.80 -21.65 67.73
CA GLN A 243 -14.95 -23.07 67.95
C GLN A 243 -16.15 -23.24 68.89
N MET A 244 -17.32 -23.59 68.34
CA MET A 244 -18.39 -24.17 69.15
C MET A 244 -18.09 -25.66 69.33
N ALA A 245 -17.79 -25.98 70.58
CA ALA A 245 -17.68 -27.32 71.15
C ALA A 245 -19.04 -28.04 71.16
#